data_AF-A0A850BF66-F1
#
_entry.id   AF-A0A850BF66-F1
#
_cell.length_a   1.000
_cell.length_b   1.000
_cell.length_c   1.000
_cell.angle_alpha   90.00
_cell.angle_beta   90.00
_cell.angle_gamma   90.00
#
_symmetry.space_group_name_H-M   'P 1'
#
loop_
_entity.id
_entity.type
_entity.pdbx_description
1 polymer ?
#
loop_
_entity_poly.entity_id
_entity_poly.type
_entity_poly.pdbx_seq_one_letter_code
_entity_poly.pdbx_strand_id
1 'polypeptide(L)'
;MSDRLKSRPPRAIEVFRLAVLSLVFLAAPTAGDIGGCGESPADLDAVKFFVAKETIDCRMCADCGMNTQACERACDDKPNQTAFPLGCFPLIHDGEVCLNALEASGCDEYRGFMADQGATVPTECNFCPPKPIEVDAGSDDFIDGSIGEAPEAE
;
A
#
# COMPACT_ATOMS: atom_id res chain seq x y z
N MET A 1 -24.16 43.06 -47.87
CA MET A 1 -23.99 44.04 -46.77
C MET A 1 -24.62 43.46 -45.52
N SER A 2 -23.85 42.84 -44.64
CA SER A 2 -24.30 42.46 -43.29
C SER A 2 -23.06 42.29 -42.41
N ASP A 3 -22.64 43.40 -41.79
CA ASP A 3 -21.58 43.45 -40.79
C ASP A 3 -22.07 42.80 -39.49
N ARG A 4 -21.56 41.59 -39.18
CA ARG A 4 -21.69 41.00 -37.84
C ARG A 4 -20.67 41.67 -36.92
N LEU A 5 -21.10 42.66 -36.16
CA LEU A 5 -20.38 43.19 -35.02
C LEU A 5 -20.21 42.08 -33.96
N LYS A 6 -19.04 41.46 -33.94
CA LYS A 6 -18.62 40.51 -32.89
C LYS A 6 -18.25 41.32 -31.65
N SER A 7 -19.22 41.54 -30.77
CA SER A 7 -19.02 42.19 -29.48
C SER A 7 -18.04 41.38 -28.63
N ARG A 8 -16.84 41.92 -28.38
CA ARG A 8 -15.95 41.39 -27.34
C ARG A 8 -16.63 41.61 -25.98
N PRO A 9 -16.69 40.59 -25.10
CA PRO A 9 -17.21 40.80 -23.76
C PRO A 9 -16.35 41.83 -23.01
N PRO A 10 -16.96 42.67 -22.15
CA PRO A 10 -16.22 43.63 -21.35
C PRO A 10 -15.28 42.89 -20.40
N ARG A 11 -14.01 43.36 -20.29
CA ARG A 11 -12.94 42.79 -19.45
C ARG A 11 -13.38 42.44 -18.02
N ALA A 12 -14.34 43.16 -17.46
CA ALA A 12 -14.91 42.90 -16.13
C ALA A 12 -15.56 41.51 -16.00
N ILE A 13 -16.19 40.99 -17.07
CA ILE A 13 -16.84 39.67 -17.05
C ILE A 13 -15.80 38.55 -17.09
N GLU A 14 -14.69 38.73 -17.80
CA GLU A 14 -13.57 37.77 -17.80
C GLU A 14 -12.87 37.73 -16.43
N VAL A 15 -12.63 38.89 -15.82
CA VAL A 15 -12.04 38.97 -14.48
C VAL A 15 -12.95 38.33 -13.43
N PHE A 16 -14.26 38.54 -13.51
CA PHE A 16 -15.21 37.93 -12.58
C PHE A 16 -15.26 36.40 -12.73
N ARG A 17 -15.25 35.88 -13.97
CA ARG A 17 -15.22 34.43 -14.23
C ARG A 17 -13.93 33.78 -13.73
N LEU A 18 -12.79 34.44 -13.93
CA LEU A 18 -11.50 33.97 -13.41
C LEU A 18 -11.49 33.97 -11.87
N ALA A 19 -12.00 35.03 -11.23
CA ALA A 19 -12.06 35.11 -9.77
C ALA A 19 -12.96 34.02 -9.15
N VAL A 20 -14.11 33.74 -9.76
CA VAL A 20 -15.02 32.67 -9.32
C VAL A 20 -14.39 31.28 -9.49
N LEU A 21 -13.70 31.02 -10.60
CA LEU A 21 -12.99 29.75 -10.79
C LEU A 21 -11.87 29.58 -9.76
N SER A 22 -11.07 30.62 -9.50
CA SER A 22 -10.00 30.57 -8.49
C SER A 22 -10.53 30.24 -7.09
N LEU A 23 -11.68 30.79 -6.69
CA LEU A 23 -12.29 30.50 -5.40
C LEU A 23 -12.77 29.04 -5.27
N VAL A 24 -13.23 28.43 -6.37
CA VAL A 24 -13.69 27.03 -6.36
C VAL A 24 -12.52 26.04 -6.29
N PHE A 25 -11.36 26.35 -6.88
CA PHE A 25 -10.20 25.46 -6.86
C PHE A 25 -9.27 25.62 -5.64
N LEU A 26 -9.37 26.73 -4.90
CA LEU A 26 -8.53 26.97 -3.70
C LEU A 26 -9.16 26.46 -2.39
N ALA A 27 -10.41 25.99 -2.43
CA ALA A 27 -11.12 25.41 -1.29
C ALA A 27 -11.31 23.88 -1.41
N ALA A 28 -10.56 23.23 -2.32
CA ALA A 28 -10.49 21.77 -2.31
C ALA A 28 -9.66 21.33 -1.09
N PRO A 29 -10.13 20.37 -0.27
CA PRO A 29 -9.29 19.77 0.75
C PRO A 29 -8.04 19.22 0.08
N THR A 30 -6.88 19.68 0.53
CA THR A 30 -5.60 19.18 0.04
C THR A 30 -5.51 17.70 0.38
N ALA A 31 -5.20 16.86 -0.61
CA ALA A 31 -4.81 15.47 -0.37
C ALA A 31 -3.60 15.50 0.59
N GLY A 32 -3.85 15.13 1.84
CA GLY A 32 -2.99 15.43 2.99
C GLY A 32 -3.77 15.68 4.29
N ASP A 33 -5.09 15.91 4.20
CA ASP A 33 -5.97 16.11 5.37
C ASP A 33 -6.75 14.84 5.80
N ILE A 34 -6.59 13.73 5.09
CA ILE A 34 -7.07 12.42 5.57
C ILE A 34 -6.04 11.91 6.58
N GLY A 35 -6.29 12.29 7.85
CA GLY A 35 -5.40 12.11 9.00
C GLY A 35 -5.48 13.28 10.01
N GLY A 36 -6.15 14.37 9.66
CA GLY A 36 -6.18 15.64 10.42
C GLY A 36 -7.36 15.85 11.38
N CYS A 37 -7.77 14.87 12.19
CA CYS A 37 -8.87 15.08 13.17
C CYS A 37 -8.56 14.64 14.62
N GLY A 38 -7.30 14.30 14.95
CA GLY A 38 -6.93 13.93 16.32
C GLY A 38 -7.45 12.56 16.76
N GLU A 39 -7.89 11.73 15.82
CA GLU A 39 -8.22 10.33 16.08
C GLU A 39 -6.93 9.52 16.13
N SER A 40 -6.72 8.81 17.25
CA SER A 40 -5.53 7.98 17.41
C SER A 40 -5.57 6.84 16.39
N PRO A 41 -4.42 6.49 15.77
CA PRO A 41 -4.35 5.33 14.91
C PRO A 41 -4.81 4.09 15.66
N ALA A 42 -5.76 3.37 15.08
CA ALA A 42 -6.29 2.15 15.64
C ALA A 42 -5.61 0.94 14.99
N ASP A 43 -5.16 0.01 15.82
CA ASP A 43 -4.57 -1.24 15.37
C ASP A 43 -5.61 -2.09 14.60
N LEU A 44 -5.16 -2.74 13.54
CA LEU A 44 -5.98 -3.65 12.76
C LEU A 44 -6.21 -4.96 13.52
N ASP A 45 -7.48 -5.36 13.66
CA ASP A 45 -7.85 -6.66 14.21
C ASP A 45 -7.48 -7.76 13.20
N ALA A 46 -6.43 -8.52 13.51
CA ALA A 46 -5.90 -9.55 12.62
C ALA A 46 -6.94 -10.61 12.23
N VAL A 47 -7.75 -11.07 13.19
CA VAL A 47 -8.73 -12.13 12.93
C VAL A 47 -9.81 -11.63 11.98
N LYS A 48 -10.37 -10.43 12.22
CA LYS A 48 -11.37 -9.84 11.33
C LYS A 48 -10.80 -9.59 9.94
N PHE A 49 -9.58 -9.08 9.87
CA PHE A 49 -8.91 -8.81 8.60
C PHE A 49 -8.72 -10.08 7.78
N PHE A 50 -8.13 -11.13 8.36
CA PHE A 50 -7.85 -12.36 7.59
C PHE A 50 -9.12 -13.09 7.15
N VAL A 51 -10.18 -13.08 7.97
CA VAL A 51 -11.49 -13.61 7.57
C VAL A 51 -12.07 -12.83 6.38
N ALA A 52 -12.00 -11.50 6.42
CA ALA A 52 -12.47 -10.67 5.31
C ALA A 52 -11.63 -10.91 4.04
N LYS A 53 -10.30 -10.99 4.19
CA LYS A 53 -9.37 -11.27 3.10
C LYS A 53 -9.64 -12.63 2.44
N GLU A 54 -9.77 -13.70 3.23
CA GLU A 54 -10.04 -15.04 2.70
C GLU A 54 -11.40 -15.11 2.00
N THR A 55 -12.40 -14.37 2.48
CA THR A 55 -13.69 -14.24 1.80
C THR A 55 -13.51 -13.63 0.40
N ILE A 56 -12.71 -12.57 0.27
CA ILE A 56 -12.39 -11.95 -1.03
C ILE A 56 -11.60 -12.93 -1.89
N ASP A 57 -10.55 -13.54 -1.35
CA ASP A 57 -9.71 -14.50 -2.07
C ASP A 57 -10.53 -15.66 -2.63
N CYS A 58 -11.41 -16.27 -1.83
CA CYS A 58 -12.27 -17.36 -2.27
C CYS A 58 -13.23 -16.92 -3.39
N ARG A 59 -13.86 -15.75 -3.23
CA ARG A 59 -14.74 -15.18 -4.26
C ARG A 59 -13.98 -14.94 -5.57
N MET A 60 -12.81 -14.30 -5.50
CA MET A 60 -11.98 -14.00 -6.66
C MET A 60 -11.48 -15.28 -7.34
N CYS A 61 -11.14 -16.32 -6.58
CA CYS A 61 -10.80 -17.63 -7.12
C CYS A 61 -11.96 -18.25 -7.93
N ALA A 62 -13.19 -18.17 -7.41
CA ALA A 62 -14.38 -18.65 -8.11
C ALA A 62 -14.66 -17.84 -9.38
N ASP A 63 -14.68 -16.51 -9.27
CA ASP A 63 -15.00 -15.60 -10.37
C ASP A 63 -13.99 -15.70 -11.53
N CYS A 64 -12.72 -15.90 -11.20
CA CYS A 64 -11.62 -16.01 -12.18
C CYS A 64 -11.33 -17.46 -12.63
N GLY A 65 -12.02 -18.46 -12.07
CA GLY A 65 -11.84 -19.88 -12.39
C GLY A 65 -10.43 -20.40 -12.04
N MET A 66 -9.91 -20.06 -10.87
CA MET A 66 -8.59 -20.47 -10.39
C MET A 66 -8.71 -21.71 -9.48
N ASN A 67 -7.82 -22.68 -9.68
CA ASN A 67 -7.74 -23.91 -8.87
C ASN A 67 -6.31 -24.11 -8.36
N THR A 68 -5.87 -23.23 -7.46
CA THR A 68 -4.56 -23.33 -6.78
C THR A 68 -4.76 -23.80 -5.35
N GLN A 69 -3.69 -24.28 -4.71
CA GLN A 69 -3.74 -24.66 -3.29
C GLN A 69 -4.04 -23.44 -2.41
N ALA A 70 -3.62 -22.24 -2.83
CA ALA A 70 -3.99 -21.00 -2.16
C ALA A 70 -5.51 -20.74 -2.22
N CYS A 71 -6.14 -20.96 -3.38
CA CYS A 71 -7.59 -20.84 -3.52
C CYS A 71 -8.35 -21.87 -2.67
N GLU A 72 -7.89 -23.12 -2.64
CA GLU A 72 -8.49 -24.16 -1.80
C GLU A 72 -8.44 -23.77 -0.31
N ARG A 73 -7.31 -23.24 0.16
CA ARG A 73 -7.16 -22.76 1.53
C ARG A 73 -8.04 -21.55 1.84
N ALA A 74 -8.15 -20.59 0.92
CA ALA A 74 -8.98 -19.41 1.10
C ALA A 74 -10.47 -19.74 1.20
N CYS A 75 -10.92 -20.82 0.57
CA CYS A 75 -12.29 -21.30 0.62
C CYS A 75 -12.57 -22.31 1.74
N ASP A 76 -11.61 -22.59 2.63
CA ASP A 76 -11.84 -23.44 3.81
C ASP A 76 -12.65 -22.67 4.87
N ASP A 77 -13.42 -23.39 5.68
CA ASP A 77 -14.30 -22.80 6.71
C ASP A 77 -13.51 -22.21 7.90
N LYS A 78 -12.20 -22.45 7.96
CA LYS A 78 -11.33 -22.01 9.05
C LYS A 78 -10.25 -21.08 8.53
N PRO A 79 -10.05 -19.92 9.19
CA PRO A 79 -9.01 -19.02 8.76
C PRO A 79 -7.63 -19.61 8.96
N ASN A 80 -6.80 -19.54 7.93
CA ASN A 80 -5.45 -20.07 7.95
C ASN A 80 -4.49 -19.16 8.70
N GLN A 81 -4.82 -17.87 8.78
CA GLN A 81 -4.04 -16.85 9.46
C GLN A 81 -4.94 -16.10 10.43
N THR A 82 -4.45 -15.92 11.66
CA THR A 82 -5.21 -15.24 12.73
C THR A 82 -4.38 -14.17 13.43
N ALA A 83 -3.13 -13.97 13.02
CA ALA A 83 -2.21 -13.02 13.60
C ALA A 83 -1.23 -12.50 12.54
N PHE A 84 -0.81 -11.24 12.69
CA PHE A 84 0.29 -10.68 11.91
C PHE A 84 1.65 -11.22 12.42
N PRO A 85 2.69 -11.22 11.57
CA PRO A 85 4.05 -11.52 12.00
C PRO A 85 4.49 -10.65 13.18
N LEU A 86 5.35 -11.20 14.04
CA LEU A 86 5.88 -10.47 15.19
C LEU A 86 6.62 -9.21 14.74
N GLY A 87 6.32 -8.09 15.42
CA GLY A 87 6.92 -6.79 15.10
C GLY A 87 6.21 -6.01 14.00
N CYS A 88 5.08 -6.52 13.49
CA CYS A 88 4.21 -5.79 12.57
C CYS A 88 2.91 -5.37 13.25
N PHE A 89 2.56 -4.10 13.07
CA PHE A 89 1.40 -3.47 13.70
C PHE A 89 0.64 -2.65 12.65
N PRO A 90 -0.03 -3.32 11.69
CA PRO A 90 -0.80 -2.61 10.67
C PRO A 90 -1.97 -1.87 11.30
N LEU A 91 -2.32 -0.73 10.72
CA LEU A 91 -3.44 0.08 11.14
C LEU A 91 -4.72 -0.33 10.40
N ILE A 92 -5.88 0.01 10.96
CA ILE A 92 -7.18 -0.24 10.33
C ILE A 92 -7.20 0.26 8.88
N HIS A 93 -6.65 1.46 8.64
CA HIS A 93 -6.60 2.06 7.31
C HIS A 93 -5.78 1.22 6.32
N ASP A 94 -4.65 0.65 6.74
CA ASP A 94 -3.83 -0.21 5.89
C ASP A 94 -4.62 -1.46 5.48
N GLY A 95 -5.37 -2.04 6.42
CA GLY A 95 -6.26 -3.17 6.17
C GLY A 95 -7.35 -2.85 5.14
N GLU A 96 -8.03 -1.71 5.28
CA GLU A 96 -9.06 -1.26 4.34
C GLU A 96 -8.50 -1.03 2.94
N VAL A 97 -7.33 -0.38 2.84
CA VAL A 97 -6.66 -0.13 1.57
C VAL A 97 -6.28 -1.45 0.90
N CYS A 98 -5.75 -2.41 1.65
CA CYS A 98 -5.45 -3.76 1.14
C CYS A 98 -6.71 -4.49 0.64
N LEU A 99 -7.78 -4.55 1.43
CA LEU A 99 -9.01 -5.25 1.03
C LEU A 99 -9.61 -4.62 -0.23
N ASN A 100 -9.68 -3.28 -0.30
CA ASN A 100 -10.16 -2.58 -1.49
C ASN A 100 -9.30 -2.84 -2.72
N ALA A 101 -7.97 -2.89 -2.57
CA ALA A 101 -7.06 -3.21 -3.66
C ALA A 101 -7.29 -4.63 -4.20
N LEU A 102 -7.50 -5.61 -3.31
CA LEU A 102 -7.84 -6.98 -3.71
C LEU A 102 -9.17 -7.01 -4.48
N GLU A 103 -10.22 -6.36 -3.99
CA GLU A 103 -11.51 -6.33 -4.70
C GLU A 103 -11.45 -5.62 -6.06
N ALA A 104 -10.60 -4.60 -6.19
CA ALA A 104 -10.42 -3.85 -7.42
C ALA A 104 -9.48 -4.53 -8.44
N SER A 105 -8.76 -5.57 -8.03
CA SER A 105 -7.78 -6.27 -8.87
C SER A 105 -8.45 -7.10 -9.95
N GLY A 106 -7.90 -7.08 -11.17
CA GLY A 106 -8.36 -7.95 -12.26
C GLY A 106 -7.89 -9.39 -12.09
N CYS A 107 -8.54 -10.33 -12.78
CA CYS A 107 -8.20 -11.75 -12.69
C CYS A 107 -6.75 -12.10 -13.06
N ASP A 108 -6.16 -11.40 -14.02
CA ASP A 108 -4.78 -11.66 -14.44
C ASP A 108 -3.77 -11.32 -13.33
N GLU A 109 -4.00 -10.22 -12.63
CA GLU A 109 -3.19 -9.80 -11.50
C GLU A 109 -3.43 -10.70 -10.27
N TYR A 110 -4.70 -11.04 -10.01
CA TYR A 110 -5.07 -11.91 -8.90
C TYR A 110 -4.47 -13.32 -9.00
N ARG A 111 -4.29 -13.83 -10.23
CA ARG A 111 -3.55 -15.10 -10.47
C ARG A 111 -2.14 -15.04 -9.92
N GLY A 112 -1.48 -13.88 -9.99
CA GLY A 112 -0.15 -13.67 -9.40
C GLY A 112 -0.17 -13.74 -7.88
N PHE A 113 -1.21 -13.22 -7.24
CA PHE A 113 -1.36 -13.27 -5.77
C PHE A 113 -1.66 -14.68 -5.25
N MET A 114 -2.41 -15.46 -6.03
CA MET A 114 -2.87 -16.81 -5.65
C MET A 114 -2.05 -17.96 -6.27
N ALA A 115 -0.90 -17.66 -6.89
CA ALA A 115 -0.05 -18.66 -7.50
C ALA A 115 0.56 -19.62 -6.46
N ASP A 116 0.64 -20.93 -6.77
CA ASP A 116 1.26 -21.90 -5.86
C ASP A 116 2.78 -21.71 -5.72
N GLN A 117 3.41 -21.08 -6.71
CA GLN A 117 4.84 -20.75 -6.72
C GLN A 117 5.01 -19.32 -7.18
N GLY A 118 5.90 -18.58 -6.49
CA GLY A 118 6.18 -17.18 -6.82
C GLY A 118 5.00 -16.23 -6.58
N ALA A 119 4.12 -16.56 -5.64
CA ALA A 119 3.04 -15.67 -5.22
C ALA A 119 3.58 -14.29 -4.87
N THR A 120 2.95 -13.25 -5.40
CA THR A 120 3.25 -11.87 -5.05
C THR A 120 2.26 -11.35 -4.02
N VAL A 121 2.65 -10.33 -3.26
CA VAL A 121 1.75 -9.63 -2.33
C VAL A 121 1.51 -8.23 -2.91
N PRO A 122 0.25 -7.78 -3.02
CA PRO A 122 -0.05 -6.40 -3.39
C PRO A 122 0.70 -5.43 -2.47
N THR A 123 1.17 -4.31 -3.00
CA THR A 123 1.92 -3.32 -2.21
C THR A 123 1.13 -2.79 -1.02
N GLU A 124 -0.18 -2.65 -1.20
CA GLU A 124 -1.19 -2.24 -0.23
C GLU A 124 -1.36 -3.26 0.90
N CYS A 125 -1.06 -4.53 0.64
CA CYS A 125 -1.17 -5.64 1.57
C CYS A 125 0.18 -6.04 2.19
N ASN A 126 1.27 -5.33 1.86
CA ASN A 126 2.60 -5.61 2.39
C ASN A 126 2.81 -4.94 3.76
N PHE A 127 2.13 -5.44 4.80
CA PHE A 127 2.18 -4.88 6.16
C PHE A 127 3.52 -5.07 6.89
N CYS A 128 4.38 -5.95 6.38
CA CYS A 128 5.65 -6.32 6.97
C CYS A 128 6.77 -6.28 5.92
N PRO A 129 7.06 -5.11 5.33
CA PRO A 129 8.13 -5.03 4.35
C PRO A 129 9.47 -5.41 5.02
N PRO A 130 10.36 -6.09 4.29
CA PRO A 130 11.70 -6.36 4.82
C PRO A 130 12.36 -5.03 5.18
N LYS A 131 12.99 -4.98 6.35
CA LYS A 131 13.80 -3.81 6.71
C LYS A 131 14.86 -3.61 5.63
N PRO A 132 15.08 -2.37 5.16
CA PRO A 132 16.25 -2.08 4.34
C PRO A 132 17.48 -2.61 5.08
N ILE A 133 18.39 -3.26 4.37
CA ILE A 133 19.70 -3.57 4.95
C ILE A 133 20.33 -2.21 5.21
N GLU A 134 20.35 -1.79 6.48
CA GLU A 134 21.18 -0.70 6.93
C GLU A 134 22.62 -1.16 6.68
N VAL A 135 23.16 -0.77 5.52
CA VAL A 135 24.59 -0.90 5.27
C VAL A 135 25.22 0.08 6.26
N ASP A 136 25.67 -0.45 7.39
CA ASP A 136 26.39 0.31 8.41
C ASP A 136 27.58 0.98 7.73
N ALA A 137 27.39 2.22 7.32
CA ALA A 137 28.43 3.08 6.79
C ALA A 137 29.27 3.55 7.98
N GLY A 138 30.23 2.71 8.38
CA GLY A 138 31.34 3.12 9.23
C GLY A 138 31.25 2.66 10.69
N SER A 139 31.71 1.44 10.93
CA SER A 139 32.61 1.20 12.05
C SER A 139 33.98 0.86 11.47
N ASP A 140 34.78 1.89 11.22
CA ASP A 140 36.23 1.75 11.04
C ASP A 140 36.82 1.27 12.38
N ASP A 141 36.62 -0.02 12.70
CA ASP A 141 37.37 -0.66 13.78
C ASP A 141 38.80 -0.86 13.28
N PHE A 142 39.60 0.13 13.66
CA PHE A 142 41.05 0.15 13.67
C PHE A 142 41.59 -1.16 14.25
N ILE A 143 41.95 -2.11 13.39
CA ILE A 143 42.73 -3.30 13.76
C ILE A 143 44.14 -2.81 14.07
N ASP A 144 44.43 -2.54 15.35
CA ASP A 144 45.79 -2.39 15.85
C ASP A 144 46.49 -3.75 15.76
N GLY A 145 47.33 -3.88 14.74
CA GLY A 145 48.13 -5.05 14.47
C GLY A 145 49.23 -5.22 15.52
N SER A 146 48.93 -5.99 16.57
CA SER A 146 49.96 -6.58 17.42
C SER A 146 50.17 -8.04 17.03
N ILE A 147 51.14 -8.25 16.13
CA ILE A 147 51.69 -9.55 15.75
C ILE A 147 52.46 -10.07 16.96
N GLY A 148 51.87 -11.02 17.69
CA GLY A 148 52.57 -11.79 18.72
C GLY A 148 53.42 -12.87 18.08
N GLU A 149 54.73 -12.73 18.21
CA GLU A 149 55.77 -13.72 17.86
C GLU A 149 55.46 -15.12 18.41
N ALA A 150 55.61 -16.13 17.54
CA ALA A 150 55.67 -17.53 17.93
C ALA A 150 57.08 -17.86 18.44
N PRO A 151 57.24 -18.57 19.57
CA PRO A 151 58.48 -19.26 19.86
C PRO A 151 58.48 -20.65 19.22
N GLU A 152 59.50 -20.88 18.40
CA GLU A 152 60.01 -22.20 18.03
C GLU A 152 60.55 -22.93 19.27
N ALA A 153 60.31 -24.25 19.35
CA ALA A 153 61.10 -25.31 20.00
C ALA A 153 60.14 -26.45 20.43
N GLU A 154 60.45 -27.73 20.32
CA GLU A 154 61.54 -28.53 19.77
C GLU A 154 61.00 -29.96 19.62
#